data_AF-A0A961FH79-F1
#
_entry.id   AF-A0A961FH79-F1
#
_cell.length_a   1.000
_cell.length_b   1.000
_cell.length_c   1.000
_cell.angle_alpha   90.00
_cell.angle_beta   90.00
_cell.angle_gamma   90.00
#
_symmetry.space_group_name_H-M   'P 1'
#
loop_
_entity.id
_entity.type
_entity.pdbx_description
1 polymer ?
#
loop_
_entity_poly.entity_id
_entity_poly.type
_entity_poly.pdbx_seq_one_letter_code
_entity_poly.pdbx_strand_id
1 'polypeptide(L)'
;MISERHRLIIDDLRELSRPLYFHYSRGEYRDALEVVDALLSSDRLADLPVEVREVQLCYLLLMRVAMRQYDEQAWDCDSVSSTIERLGVELETVLGNHQRISSLLQLRVFTDGECGLSLRREEFDQLFRHPHILNLSPNLWDSIGMYAFRNGFQDLLETAFENVTIAPGKVMPQESWQRLNLLLQLSMGRVTRRDVEEYIRLMRMVPQVEEFRREMLPAINDAGIWDEELDKQLCLMHSQASSGEFQIRLQRRTGRIRN
;
A
#
# COMPACT_ATOMS: atom_id res chain seq x y z
N MET A 1 23.67 20.57 -2.25
CA MET A 1 23.32 21.04 -3.60
C MET A 1 22.99 19.82 -4.45
N ILE A 2 21.84 19.82 -5.13
CA ILE A 2 21.48 18.78 -6.11
C ILE A 2 22.39 18.98 -7.33
N SER A 3 23.03 17.92 -7.82
CA SER A 3 23.90 18.00 -9.00
C SER A 3 23.04 18.31 -10.25
N GLU A 4 23.63 18.96 -11.24
CA GLU A 4 22.96 19.29 -12.49
C GLU A 4 22.44 18.03 -13.21
N ARG A 5 23.17 16.91 -13.10
CA ARG A 5 22.75 15.59 -13.57
C ARG A 5 21.52 15.05 -12.84
N HIS A 6 21.40 15.26 -11.52
CA HIS A 6 20.18 14.88 -10.77
C HIS A 6 18.98 15.74 -11.15
N ARG A 7 19.18 17.03 -11.44
CA ARG A 7 18.10 17.92 -11.87
C ARG A 7 17.54 17.53 -13.24
N LEU A 8 18.38 17.05 -14.15
CA LEU A 8 17.91 16.54 -15.45
C LEU A 8 17.07 15.26 -15.31
N ILE A 9 17.50 14.30 -14.48
CA ILE A 9 16.71 13.08 -14.23
C ILE A 9 15.39 13.41 -13.51
N ILE A 10 15.47 14.28 -12.51
CA ILE A 10 14.45 15.25 -12.11
C ILE A 10 13.29 15.50 -13.07
N ASP A 11 13.63 16.34 -14.04
CA ASP A 11 12.73 16.88 -15.04
C ASP A 11 12.27 15.81 -16.03
N ASP A 12 13.13 14.85 -16.40
CA ASP A 12 12.75 13.68 -17.22
C ASP A 12 11.66 12.83 -16.54
N LEU A 13 11.80 12.55 -15.25
CA LEU A 13 10.82 11.78 -14.46
C LEU A 13 9.48 12.52 -14.33
N ARG A 14 9.51 13.85 -14.21
CA ARG A 14 8.31 14.69 -14.21
C ARG A 14 7.60 14.69 -15.56
N GLU A 15 8.37 14.78 -16.64
CA GLU A 15 7.82 14.72 -17.98
C GLU A 15 7.21 13.35 -18.27
N LEU A 16 7.84 12.27 -17.80
CA LEU A 16 7.33 10.91 -17.92
C LEU A 16 6.13 10.60 -17.04
N SER A 17 5.93 11.34 -15.95
CA SER A 17 4.77 11.17 -15.07
C SER A 17 3.58 12.02 -15.51
N ARG A 18 3.74 12.98 -16.42
CA ARG A 18 2.62 13.74 -17.03
C ARG A 18 1.47 12.86 -17.53
N PRO A 19 1.71 11.74 -18.24
CA PRO A 19 0.67 10.80 -18.64
C PRO A 19 -0.21 10.31 -17.49
N LEU A 20 0.33 10.20 -16.27
CA LEU A 20 -0.42 9.71 -15.10
C LEU A 20 -1.31 10.80 -14.48
N TYR A 21 -0.94 12.08 -14.64
CA TYR A 21 -1.68 13.21 -14.06
C TYR A 21 -2.86 13.70 -14.90
N PHE A 22 -2.89 13.38 -16.19
CA PHE A 22 -3.96 13.79 -17.10
C PHE A 22 -4.58 12.55 -17.74
N HIS A 23 -5.88 12.58 -18.04
CA HIS A 23 -6.56 11.52 -18.79
C HIS A 23 -6.07 11.49 -20.24
N TYR A 24 -4.88 10.94 -20.45
CA TYR A 24 -4.29 10.77 -21.77
C TYR A 24 -4.89 9.55 -22.48
N SER A 25 -4.62 9.45 -23.78
CA SER A 25 -5.03 8.31 -24.59
C SER A 25 -4.17 7.08 -24.27
N ARG A 26 -4.72 5.88 -24.44
CA ARG A 26 -3.99 4.59 -24.26
C ARG A 26 -2.63 4.52 -24.98
N GLY A 27 -2.48 5.22 -26.11
CA GLY A 27 -1.21 5.26 -26.85
C GLY A 27 -0.10 5.99 -26.08
N GLU A 28 -0.42 7.11 -25.44
CA GLU A 28 0.54 7.92 -24.71
C GLU A 28 1.05 7.23 -23.43
N TYR A 29 0.23 6.36 -22.81
CA TYR A 29 0.68 5.49 -21.71
C TYR A 29 1.66 4.41 -22.15
N ARG A 30 1.46 3.84 -23.35
CA ARG A 30 2.37 2.82 -23.90
C ARG A 30 3.74 3.43 -24.21
N ASP A 31 3.76 4.59 -24.85
CA ASP A 31 5.00 5.29 -25.17
C ASP A 31 5.76 5.68 -23.88
N ALA A 32 5.05 6.13 -22.85
CA ALA A 32 5.65 6.44 -21.55
C ALA A 32 6.21 5.19 -20.85
N LEU A 33 5.49 4.06 -20.92
CA LEU A 33 5.95 2.78 -20.37
C LEU A 33 7.22 2.29 -21.07
N GLU A 34 7.30 2.43 -22.40
CA GLU A 34 8.51 2.08 -23.17
C GLU A 34 9.72 2.93 -22.74
N VAL A 35 9.53 4.22 -22.47
CA VAL A 35 10.61 5.08 -21.98
C VAL A 35 11.02 4.69 -20.55
N VAL A 36 10.07 4.37 -19.67
CA VAL A 36 10.36 3.87 -18.32
C VAL A 36 11.15 2.56 -18.38
N ASP A 37 10.73 1.60 -19.23
CA ASP A 37 11.44 0.33 -19.44
C ASP A 37 12.85 0.56 -20.01
N ALA A 38 13.02 1.52 -20.92
CA ALA A 38 14.33 1.89 -21.45
C ALA A 38 15.24 2.52 -20.39
N LEU A 39 14.71 3.38 -19.52
CA LEU A 39 15.47 3.98 -18.41
C LEU A 39 15.90 2.94 -17.38
N LEU A 40 15.00 2.02 -17.01
CA LEU A 40 15.29 0.90 -16.12
C LEU A 40 16.36 -0.05 -16.69
N SER A 41 16.39 -0.21 -18.01
CA SER A 41 17.36 -1.06 -18.72
C SER A 41 18.67 -0.34 -19.05
N SER A 42 18.80 0.95 -18.71
CA SER A 42 19.96 1.76 -19.04
C SER A 42 20.99 1.82 -17.91
N ASP A 43 22.27 1.85 -18.26
CA ASP A 43 23.37 2.10 -17.31
C ASP A 43 23.38 3.53 -16.76
N ARG A 44 22.45 4.41 -17.18
CA ARG A 44 22.42 5.83 -16.77
C ARG A 44 22.28 6.00 -15.26
N LEU A 45 21.65 5.03 -14.62
CA LEU A 45 21.46 4.97 -13.17
C LEU A 45 22.69 4.41 -12.42
N ALA A 46 23.62 3.73 -13.12
CA ALA A 46 24.73 3.02 -12.49
C ALA A 46 25.77 3.96 -11.84
N ASP A 47 25.99 5.14 -12.41
CA ASP A 47 26.96 6.13 -11.92
C ASP A 47 26.44 6.99 -10.77
N LEU A 48 25.17 6.84 -10.41
CA LEU A 48 24.58 7.64 -9.34
C LEU A 48 25.02 7.08 -7.98
N PRO A 49 25.08 7.93 -6.93
CA PRO A 49 25.19 7.43 -5.56
C PRO A 49 24.14 6.35 -5.33
N VAL A 50 24.52 5.27 -4.65
CA VAL A 50 23.68 4.07 -4.44
C VAL A 50 22.29 4.44 -3.93
N GLU A 51 22.25 5.41 -3.02
CA GLU A 51 21.04 5.90 -2.39
C GLU A 51 20.13 6.65 -3.35
N VAL A 52 20.70 7.44 -4.28
CA VAL A 52 19.91 8.16 -5.29
C VAL A 52 19.42 7.20 -6.37
N ARG A 53 20.28 6.25 -6.75
CA ARG A 53 19.95 5.16 -7.66
C ARG A 53 18.76 4.35 -7.16
N GLU A 54 18.74 3.99 -5.87
CA GLU A 54 17.66 3.21 -5.29
C GLU A 54 16.32 3.95 -5.30
N VAL A 55 16.28 5.24 -4.93
CA VAL A 55 15.05 6.02 -4.97
C VAL A 55 14.53 6.16 -6.40
N GLN A 56 15.43 6.43 -7.36
CA GLN A 56 15.04 6.57 -8.77
C GLN A 56 14.57 5.25 -9.39
N LEU A 57 15.23 4.13 -9.08
CA LEU A 57 14.79 2.80 -9.49
C LEU A 57 13.40 2.49 -8.94
N CYS A 58 13.19 2.73 -7.64
CA CYS A 58 11.89 2.51 -7.01
C CYS A 58 10.79 3.38 -7.62
N TYR A 59 11.08 4.64 -7.94
CA TYR A 59 10.15 5.55 -8.60
C TYR A 59 9.78 5.09 -10.01
N LEU A 60 10.78 4.75 -10.84
CA LEU A 60 10.56 4.23 -12.19
C LEU A 60 9.75 2.94 -12.18
N LEU A 61 9.99 2.05 -11.21
CA LEU A 61 9.24 0.81 -11.08
C LEU A 61 7.81 1.03 -10.61
N LEU A 62 7.57 2.00 -9.72
CA LEU A 62 6.20 2.39 -9.38
C LEU A 62 5.47 2.93 -10.62
N MET A 63 6.11 3.78 -11.42
CA MET A 63 5.52 4.27 -12.67
C MET A 63 5.19 3.14 -13.63
N ARG A 64 6.10 2.16 -13.75
CA ARG A 64 5.90 0.96 -14.58
C ARG A 64 4.67 0.16 -14.13
N VAL A 65 4.56 -0.13 -12.83
CA VAL A 65 3.42 -0.86 -12.25
C VAL A 65 2.12 -0.07 -12.45
N ALA A 66 2.16 1.24 -12.17
CA ALA A 66 1.02 2.14 -12.36
C ALA A 66 0.51 2.18 -13.80
N MET A 67 1.41 2.32 -14.76
CA MET A 67 1.06 2.38 -16.19
C MET A 67 0.52 1.03 -16.69
N ARG A 68 1.08 -0.10 -16.23
CA ARG A 68 0.56 -1.44 -16.57
C ARG A 68 -0.84 -1.67 -16.03
N GLN A 69 -1.07 -1.34 -14.75
CA GLN A 69 -2.37 -1.55 -14.12
C GLN A 69 -3.44 -0.57 -14.63
N TYR A 70 -3.05 0.61 -15.11
CA TYR A 70 -3.96 1.52 -15.83
C TYR A 70 -4.46 0.90 -17.14
N ASP A 71 -3.58 0.30 -17.94
CA ASP A 71 -4.00 -0.35 -19.20
C ASP A 71 -4.97 -1.53 -18.96
N GLU A 72 -4.78 -2.21 -17.83
CA GLU A 72 -5.62 -3.31 -17.32
C GLU A 72 -6.89 -2.85 -16.59
N GLN A 73 -7.12 -1.54 -16.41
CA GLN A 73 -8.24 -0.95 -15.64
C GLN A 73 -8.33 -1.42 -14.18
N ALA A 74 -7.21 -1.83 -13.58
CA ALA A 74 -7.16 -2.51 -12.29
C ALA A 74 -6.90 -1.56 -11.08
N TRP A 75 -6.64 -0.26 -11.30
CA TRP A 75 -6.19 0.65 -10.24
C TRP A 75 -6.87 2.02 -10.18
N ASP A 76 -6.94 2.55 -8.95
CA ASP A 76 -7.43 3.89 -8.65
C ASP A 76 -6.39 4.95 -9.05
N CYS A 77 -6.71 5.67 -10.13
CA CYS A 77 -5.83 6.69 -10.73
C CYS A 77 -5.51 7.83 -9.76
N ASP A 78 -6.42 8.16 -8.83
CA ASP A 78 -6.22 9.26 -7.87
C ASP A 78 -5.15 8.90 -6.83
N SER A 79 -5.14 7.64 -6.37
CA SER A 79 -4.15 7.11 -5.42
C SER A 79 -2.75 7.07 -6.05
N VAL A 80 -2.64 6.62 -7.30
CA VAL A 80 -1.40 6.57 -8.08
C VAL A 80 -0.84 7.98 -8.28
N SER A 81 -1.65 8.90 -8.80
CA SER A 81 -1.22 10.27 -9.05
C SER A 81 -0.79 10.97 -7.76
N SER A 82 -1.52 10.80 -6.65
CA SER A 82 -1.12 11.38 -5.36
C SER A 82 0.19 10.80 -4.79
N THR A 83 0.47 9.53 -5.11
CA THR A 83 1.69 8.85 -4.66
C THR A 83 2.88 9.31 -5.49
N ILE A 84 2.73 9.39 -6.82
CA ILE A 84 3.76 9.86 -7.74
C ILE A 84 4.06 11.35 -7.53
N GLU A 85 3.05 12.18 -7.24
CA GLU A 85 3.24 13.61 -6.95
C GLU A 85 4.05 13.81 -5.68
N ARG A 86 3.67 13.11 -4.60
CA ARG A 86 4.38 13.16 -3.33
C ARG A 86 5.82 12.69 -3.46
N LEU A 87 6.04 11.62 -4.21
CA LEU A 87 7.37 11.09 -4.50
C LEU A 87 8.20 12.04 -5.39
N GLY A 88 7.57 12.76 -6.32
CA GLY A 88 8.22 13.81 -7.11
C GLY A 88 8.70 14.97 -6.25
N VAL A 89 7.84 15.48 -5.35
CA VAL A 89 8.20 16.51 -4.36
C VAL A 89 9.31 16.01 -3.43
N GLU A 90 9.26 14.74 -3.06
CA GLU A 90 10.27 14.07 -2.24
C GLU A 90 11.60 13.91 -3.00
N LEU A 91 11.60 13.64 -4.31
CA LEU A 91 12.81 13.60 -5.13
C LEU A 91 13.48 14.98 -5.29
N GLU A 92 12.71 16.05 -5.35
CA GLU A 92 13.17 17.43 -5.57
C GLU A 92 13.79 18.09 -4.34
N THR A 93 13.40 17.62 -3.17
CA THR A 93 13.99 18.08 -1.92
C THR A 93 15.26 17.26 -1.68
N VAL A 94 16.33 17.90 -1.18
CA VAL A 94 17.41 17.14 -0.55
C VAL A 94 16.82 16.60 0.74
N LEU A 95 16.02 15.54 0.63
CA LEU A 95 15.36 14.96 1.78
C LEU A 95 16.40 14.66 2.84
N GLY A 96 16.07 14.95 4.10
CA GLY A 96 16.79 14.29 5.19
C GLY A 96 16.68 12.78 4.99
N ASN A 97 17.66 12.01 5.48
CA ASN A 97 17.69 10.54 5.38
C ASN A 97 16.33 9.90 5.75
N HIS A 98 15.58 10.55 6.64
CA HIS A 98 14.33 10.09 7.20
C HIS A 98 13.14 10.02 6.24
N GLN A 99 12.89 11.07 5.45
CA GLN A 99 11.79 11.05 4.46
C GLN A 99 12.11 10.07 3.33
N ARG A 100 13.39 9.96 2.93
CA ARG A 100 13.84 8.97 1.93
C ARG A 100 13.55 7.54 2.35
N ILE A 101 13.83 7.20 3.61
CA ILE A 101 13.61 5.86 4.16
C ILE A 101 12.12 5.49 4.13
N SER A 102 11.24 6.45 4.45
CA SER A 102 9.79 6.28 4.32
C SER A 102 9.38 6.03 2.87
N SER A 103 9.82 6.87 1.94
CA SER A 103 9.48 6.76 0.51
C SER A 103 9.98 5.45 -0.09
N LEU A 104 11.20 5.04 0.26
CA LEU A 104 11.79 3.77 -0.17
C LEU A 104 10.99 2.58 0.35
N LEU A 105 10.66 2.56 1.65
CA LEU A 105 9.83 1.49 2.21
C LEU A 105 8.45 1.44 1.54
N GLN A 106 7.79 2.59 1.38
CA GLN A 106 6.50 2.69 0.71
C GLN A 106 6.55 2.17 -0.73
N LEU A 107 7.56 2.59 -1.50
CA LEU A 107 7.77 2.16 -2.87
C LEU A 107 8.04 0.66 -2.98
N ARG A 108 8.90 0.12 -2.12
CA ARG A 108 9.25 -1.31 -2.10
C ARG A 108 8.07 -2.18 -1.70
N VAL A 109 7.27 -1.72 -0.73
CA VAL A 109 6.02 -2.36 -0.34
C VAL A 109 5.01 -2.39 -1.48
N PHE A 110 4.87 -1.29 -2.24
CA PHE A 110 3.91 -1.23 -3.35
C PHE A 110 4.35 -1.97 -4.61
N THR A 111 5.66 -2.12 -4.82
CA THR A 111 6.22 -2.82 -5.99
C THR A 111 6.53 -4.29 -5.71
N ASP A 112 6.11 -4.82 -4.56
CA ASP A 112 6.38 -6.20 -4.14
C ASP A 112 5.94 -7.21 -5.18
N GLY A 113 6.79 -8.23 -5.42
CA GLY A 113 6.53 -9.31 -6.39
C GLY A 113 6.64 -8.95 -7.88
N GLU A 114 6.28 -7.74 -8.28
CA GLU A 114 6.25 -7.31 -9.71
C GLU A 114 7.64 -7.05 -10.31
N CYS A 115 8.61 -6.68 -9.46
CA CYS A 115 9.87 -6.08 -9.94
C CYS A 115 11.14 -6.76 -9.40
N GLY A 116 11.03 -7.91 -8.72
CA GLY A 116 12.20 -8.59 -8.11
C GLY A 116 12.88 -7.75 -7.01
N LEU A 117 12.21 -6.72 -6.52
CA LEU A 117 12.70 -5.76 -5.53
C LEU A 117 12.22 -6.06 -4.10
N SER A 118 11.76 -7.29 -3.84
CA SER A 118 11.36 -7.71 -2.49
C SER A 118 12.50 -7.46 -1.51
N LEU A 119 12.16 -6.83 -0.39
CA LEU A 119 13.08 -6.52 0.68
C LEU A 119 13.52 -7.81 1.35
N ARG A 120 14.83 -7.94 1.58
CA ARG A 120 15.32 -8.93 2.53
C ARG A 120 14.81 -8.57 3.91
N ARG A 121 14.62 -9.59 4.75
CA ARG A 121 14.12 -9.43 6.12
C ARG A 121 14.91 -8.39 6.92
N GLU A 122 16.24 -8.43 6.83
CA GLU A 122 17.12 -7.49 7.55
C GLU A 122 16.98 -6.06 7.03
N GLU A 123 16.78 -5.89 5.74
CA GLU A 123 16.56 -4.60 5.10
C GLU A 123 15.20 -4.03 5.50
N PHE A 124 14.16 -4.87 5.48
CA PHE A 124 12.84 -4.53 5.99
C PHE A 124 12.91 -4.11 7.47
N ASP A 125 13.60 -4.87 8.34
CA ASP A 125 13.75 -4.54 9.76
C ASP A 125 14.48 -3.19 9.97
N GLN A 126 15.56 -2.93 9.24
CA GLN A 126 16.29 -1.66 9.31
C GLN A 126 15.44 -0.48 8.89
N LEU A 127 14.72 -0.60 7.78
CA LEU A 127 13.80 0.42 7.32
C LEU A 127 12.66 0.59 8.33
N PHE A 128 12.07 -0.50 8.80
CA PHE A 128 10.92 -0.54 9.70
C PHE A 128 11.18 0.01 11.11
N ARG A 129 12.38 -0.23 11.67
CA ARG A 129 12.78 0.31 12.99
C ARG A 129 13.20 1.77 12.95
N HIS A 130 13.23 2.37 11.77
CA HIS A 130 13.68 3.74 11.64
C HIS A 130 12.73 4.70 12.40
N PRO A 131 13.24 5.61 13.26
CA PRO A 131 12.41 6.39 14.21
C PRO A 131 11.27 7.21 13.60
N HIS A 132 11.38 7.52 12.30
CA HIS A 132 10.40 8.33 11.58
C HIS A 132 9.23 7.54 11.00
N ILE A 133 9.23 6.21 11.13
CA ILE A 133 8.10 5.38 10.71
C ILE A 133 6.84 5.62 11.54
N LEU A 134 6.99 6.15 12.74
CA LEU A 134 5.87 6.58 13.58
C LEU A 134 5.17 7.84 13.05
N ASN A 135 5.81 8.60 12.15
CA ASN A 135 5.26 9.82 11.55
C ASN A 135 4.53 9.56 10.21
N LEU A 136 4.39 8.29 9.82
CA LEU A 136 3.84 7.91 8.52
C LEU A 136 2.33 8.11 8.44
N SER A 137 1.84 8.21 7.20
CA SER A 137 0.41 8.27 6.97
C SER A 137 -0.27 6.97 7.44
N PRO A 138 -1.50 7.05 7.97
CA PRO A 138 -2.29 5.90 8.40
C PRO A 138 -2.39 4.77 7.36
N ASN A 139 -2.39 5.11 6.06
CA ASN A 139 -2.50 4.16 4.95
C ASN A 139 -1.19 3.41 4.65
N LEU A 140 -0.04 3.99 5.01
CA LEU A 140 1.25 3.35 4.77
C LEU A 140 1.50 2.21 5.76
N TRP A 141 1.08 2.39 7.01
CA TRP A 141 1.12 1.33 8.03
C TRP A 141 0.35 0.07 7.63
N ASP A 142 -0.81 0.27 7.02
CA ASP A 142 -1.64 -0.79 6.47
C ASP A 142 -0.89 -1.60 5.39
N SER A 143 -0.23 -0.89 4.47
CA SER A 143 0.56 -1.48 3.39
C SER A 143 1.79 -2.23 3.92
N ILE A 144 2.52 -1.64 4.87
CA ILE A 144 3.69 -2.27 5.52
C ILE A 144 3.27 -3.53 6.26
N GLY A 145 2.15 -3.48 6.99
CA GLY A 145 1.63 -4.62 7.71
C GLY A 145 1.31 -5.79 6.77
N MET A 146 0.54 -5.53 5.71
CA MET A 146 0.22 -6.55 4.71
C MET A 146 1.47 -7.12 4.02
N TYR A 147 2.45 -6.28 3.70
CA TYR A 147 3.73 -6.72 3.14
C TYR A 147 4.46 -7.69 4.06
N ALA A 148 4.56 -7.36 5.36
CA ALA A 148 5.20 -8.23 6.34
C ALA A 148 4.47 -9.57 6.48
N PHE A 149 3.14 -9.60 6.42
CA PHE A 149 2.39 -10.87 6.41
C PHE A 149 2.68 -11.72 5.18
N ARG A 150 2.68 -11.13 3.98
CA ARG A 150 2.95 -11.84 2.72
C ARG A 150 4.37 -12.41 2.64
N ASN A 151 5.33 -11.72 3.25
CA ASN A 151 6.75 -12.08 3.22
C ASN A 151 7.23 -12.84 4.47
N GLY A 152 6.35 -13.17 5.43
CA GLY A 152 6.74 -13.94 6.61
C GLY A 152 7.55 -13.16 7.66
N PHE A 153 7.34 -11.85 7.75
CA PHE A 153 8.03 -10.92 8.65
C PHE A 153 7.15 -10.49 9.84
N GLN A 154 6.18 -11.34 10.25
CA GLN A 154 5.16 -10.96 11.23
C GLN A 154 5.74 -10.63 12.62
N ASP A 155 6.80 -11.29 13.03
CA ASP A 155 7.48 -11.07 14.32
C ASP A 155 8.10 -9.66 14.44
N LEU A 156 8.50 -9.07 13.31
CA LEU A 156 8.97 -7.68 13.28
C LEU A 156 7.83 -6.72 13.58
N LEU A 157 6.61 -7.03 13.13
CA LEU A 157 5.42 -6.25 13.47
C LEU A 157 5.06 -6.39 14.94
N GLU A 158 5.18 -7.58 15.56
CA GLU A 158 4.90 -7.78 17.00
C GLU A 158 5.69 -6.78 17.85
N THR A 159 6.99 -6.69 17.60
CA THR A 159 7.89 -5.76 18.30
C THR A 159 7.44 -4.30 18.16
N ALA A 160 6.92 -3.91 16.99
CA ALA A 160 6.41 -2.56 16.79
C ALA A 160 5.01 -2.35 17.38
N PHE A 161 4.10 -3.32 17.27
CA PHE A 161 2.78 -3.23 17.87
C PHE A 161 2.87 -3.10 19.39
N GLU A 162 3.76 -3.82 20.06
CA GLU A 162 4.01 -3.64 21.50
C GLU A 162 4.43 -2.20 21.85
N ASN A 163 5.18 -1.54 20.96
CA ASN A 163 5.63 -0.15 21.14
C ASN A 163 4.58 0.90 20.72
N VAL A 164 3.64 0.56 19.82
CA VAL A 164 2.70 1.49 19.16
C VAL A 164 1.25 1.35 19.67
N THR A 165 0.92 0.28 20.41
CA THR A 165 -0.43 -0.06 20.91
C THR A 165 -1.08 0.92 21.90
N ILE A 166 -0.45 2.07 22.21
CA ILE A 166 -0.96 3.03 23.19
C ILE A 166 -2.12 3.89 22.64
N ALA A 167 -2.44 3.88 21.33
CA ALA A 167 -3.63 4.59 20.82
C ALA A 167 -4.18 4.08 19.46
N PRO A 168 -5.11 3.10 19.46
CA PRO A 168 -5.90 2.76 18.28
C PRO A 168 -6.58 4.02 17.70
N GLY A 169 -6.44 4.27 16.40
CA GLY A 169 -7.00 5.44 15.73
C GLY A 169 -6.11 6.69 15.65
N LYS A 170 -4.96 6.74 16.34
CA LYS A 170 -3.96 7.81 16.14
C LYS A 170 -2.97 7.52 15.02
N VAL A 171 -2.57 6.26 14.87
CA VAL A 171 -1.49 5.84 13.96
C VAL A 171 -2.02 5.21 12.67
N MET A 172 -3.14 4.51 12.74
CA MET A 172 -3.79 3.86 11.60
C MET A 172 -5.31 3.87 11.78
N PRO A 173 -6.10 3.77 10.69
CA PRO A 173 -7.55 3.66 10.79
C PRO A 173 -7.91 2.39 11.59
N GLN A 174 -9.02 2.43 12.33
CA GLN A 174 -9.45 1.29 13.16
C GLN A 174 -9.63 0.01 12.35
N GLU A 175 -10.12 0.14 11.11
CA GLU A 175 -10.32 -0.99 10.19
C GLU A 175 -9.00 -1.68 9.81
N SER A 176 -7.99 -0.90 9.42
CA SER A 176 -6.62 -1.40 9.15
C SER A 176 -5.99 -2.04 10.37
N TRP A 177 -6.18 -1.44 11.55
CA TRP A 177 -5.68 -2.01 12.80
C TRP A 177 -6.31 -3.38 13.08
N GLN A 178 -7.63 -3.48 13.00
CA GLN A 178 -8.35 -4.73 13.26
C GLN A 178 -7.96 -5.81 12.27
N ARG A 179 -7.73 -5.42 11.01
CA ARG A 179 -7.24 -6.31 9.95
C ARG A 179 -5.87 -6.90 10.30
N LEU A 180 -4.89 -6.05 10.58
CA LEU A 180 -3.52 -6.48 10.91
C LEU A 180 -3.46 -7.25 12.22
N ASN A 181 -4.25 -6.85 13.22
CA ASN A 181 -4.35 -7.56 14.48
C ASN A 181 -4.93 -8.96 14.28
N LEU A 182 -6.00 -9.12 13.49
CA LEU A 182 -6.57 -10.43 13.21
C LEU A 182 -5.56 -11.36 12.50
N LEU A 183 -4.84 -10.84 11.51
CA LEU A 183 -3.76 -11.58 10.84
C LEU A 183 -2.67 -12.01 11.82
N LEU A 184 -2.30 -11.13 12.76
CA LEU A 184 -1.31 -11.45 13.78
C LEU A 184 -1.80 -12.54 14.74
N GLN A 185 -3.04 -12.43 15.22
CA GLN A 185 -3.63 -13.47 16.09
C GLN A 185 -3.76 -14.81 15.36
N LEU A 186 -4.07 -14.78 14.06
CA LEU A 186 -4.09 -15.96 13.20
C LEU A 186 -2.70 -16.60 13.11
N SER A 187 -1.64 -15.82 12.82
CA SER A 187 -0.28 -16.35 12.74
C SER A 187 0.24 -16.90 14.07
N MET A 188 -0.22 -16.35 15.20
CA MET A 188 0.12 -16.84 16.53
C MET A 188 -0.74 -18.03 17.01
N GLY A 189 -1.77 -18.43 16.26
CA GLY A 189 -2.72 -19.47 16.67
C GLY A 189 -3.57 -19.07 17.89
N ARG A 190 -3.78 -17.76 18.11
CA ARG A 190 -4.50 -17.19 19.27
C ARG A 190 -5.86 -16.60 18.92
N VAL A 191 -6.21 -16.60 17.63
CA VAL A 191 -7.48 -16.08 17.15
C VAL A 191 -8.65 -16.82 17.78
N THR A 192 -9.69 -16.08 18.15
CA THR A 192 -10.96 -16.64 18.60
C THR A 192 -12.05 -16.36 17.56
N ARG A 193 -13.12 -17.15 17.62
CA ARG A 193 -14.34 -16.88 16.84
C ARG A 193 -14.83 -15.44 16.98
N ARG A 194 -14.77 -14.89 18.20
CA ARG A 194 -15.23 -13.53 18.49
C ARG A 194 -14.43 -12.48 17.73
N ASP A 195 -13.12 -12.67 17.58
CA ASP A 195 -12.26 -11.74 16.84
C ASP A 195 -12.65 -11.72 15.35
N VAL A 196 -12.96 -12.89 14.78
CA VAL A 196 -13.44 -13.02 13.40
C VAL A 196 -14.80 -12.33 13.23
N GLU A 197 -15.75 -12.57 14.15
CA GLU A 197 -17.06 -11.91 14.12
C GLU A 197 -16.96 -10.38 14.20
N GLU A 198 -16.09 -9.87 15.09
CA GLU A 198 -15.89 -8.45 15.26
C GLU A 198 -15.32 -7.82 13.98
N TYR A 199 -14.37 -8.48 13.33
CA TYR A 199 -13.81 -8.00 12.08
C TYR A 199 -14.82 -8.01 10.93
N ILE A 200 -15.62 -9.08 10.77
CA ILE A 200 -16.67 -9.14 9.73
C ILE A 200 -17.66 -7.98 9.89
N ARG A 201 -18.05 -7.63 11.12
CA ARG A 201 -18.97 -6.51 11.39
C ARG A 201 -18.42 -5.14 11.02
N LEU A 202 -17.10 -5.00 10.92
CA LEU A 202 -16.43 -3.77 10.54
C LEU A 202 -16.31 -3.59 9.03
N MET A 203 -16.51 -4.65 8.23
CA MET A 203 -16.47 -4.54 6.77
C MET A 203 -17.62 -3.66 6.25
N ARG A 204 -17.29 -2.78 5.30
CA ARG A 204 -18.19 -1.78 4.71
C ARG A 204 -18.19 -1.80 3.19
N MET A 205 -17.17 -2.39 2.56
CA MET A 205 -16.98 -2.36 1.12
C MET A 205 -16.75 -3.76 0.57
N VAL A 206 -17.21 -4.00 -0.66
CA VAL A 206 -17.04 -5.30 -1.36
C VAL A 206 -15.55 -5.72 -1.44
N PRO A 207 -14.59 -4.83 -1.78
CA PRO A 207 -13.18 -5.20 -1.81
C PRO A 207 -12.64 -5.72 -0.47
N GLN A 208 -13.15 -5.23 0.67
CA GLN A 208 -12.72 -5.71 1.99
C GLN A 208 -13.19 -7.16 2.24
N VAL A 209 -14.39 -7.50 1.76
CA VAL A 209 -14.94 -8.85 1.86
C VAL A 209 -14.17 -9.82 0.97
N GLU A 210 -13.86 -9.41 -0.26
CA GLU A 210 -13.06 -10.20 -1.20
C GLU A 210 -11.64 -10.44 -0.68
N GLU A 211 -11.00 -9.41 -0.13
CA GLU A 211 -9.69 -9.52 0.49
C GLU A 211 -9.71 -10.45 1.72
N PHE A 212 -10.71 -10.35 2.58
CA PHE A 212 -10.88 -11.27 3.72
C PHE A 212 -10.97 -12.73 3.26
N ARG A 213 -11.77 -13.00 2.22
CA ARG A 213 -11.91 -14.35 1.63
C ARG A 213 -10.59 -14.87 1.07
N ARG A 214 -9.79 -14.00 0.47
CA ARG A 214 -8.52 -14.38 -0.15
C ARG A 214 -7.40 -14.59 0.87
N GLU A 215 -7.24 -13.66 1.80
CA GLU A 215 -6.04 -13.55 2.64
C GLU A 215 -6.22 -14.19 4.02
N MET A 216 -7.45 -14.18 4.59
CA MET A 216 -7.68 -14.60 5.99
C MET A 216 -8.47 -15.89 6.12
N LEU A 217 -9.51 -16.06 5.29
CA LEU A 217 -10.41 -17.20 5.37
C LEU A 217 -9.68 -18.57 5.29
N PRO A 218 -8.62 -18.77 4.48
CA PRO A 218 -7.86 -20.01 4.51
C PRO A 218 -7.30 -20.33 5.89
N ALA A 219 -6.63 -19.37 6.54
CA ALA A 219 -6.06 -19.54 7.88
C ALA A 219 -7.14 -19.73 8.97
N ILE A 220 -8.29 -19.07 8.83
CA ILE A 220 -9.43 -19.23 9.75
C ILE A 220 -10.05 -20.65 9.63
N ASN A 221 -10.14 -21.18 8.41
CA ASN A 221 -10.56 -22.56 8.16
C ASN A 221 -9.57 -23.56 8.75
N ASP A 222 -8.27 -23.35 8.54
CA ASP A 222 -7.22 -24.22 9.07
C ASP A 222 -7.21 -24.23 10.61
N ALA A 223 -7.56 -23.10 11.23
CA ALA A 223 -7.73 -22.98 12.68
C ALA A 223 -9.03 -23.62 13.20
N GLY A 224 -9.93 -24.10 12.32
CA GLY A 224 -11.20 -24.72 12.71
C GLY A 224 -12.21 -23.74 13.29
N ILE A 225 -12.09 -22.44 13.01
CA ILE A 225 -12.95 -21.39 13.57
C ILE A 225 -14.16 -21.10 12.67
N TRP A 226 -14.03 -21.34 11.37
CA TRP A 226 -15.06 -21.04 10.40
C TRP A 226 -16.30 -21.93 10.56
N ASP A 227 -17.49 -21.34 10.56
CA ASP A 227 -18.76 -22.05 10.65
C ASP A 227 -19.84 -21.41 9.75
N GLU A 228 -21.00 -22.08 9.64
CA GLU A 228 -22.11 -21.60 8.81
C GLU A 228 -22.65 -20.23 9.25
N GLU A 229 -22.51 -19.86 10.51
CA GLU A 229 -23.02 -18.59 11.02
C GLU A 229 -22.11 -17.43 10.59
N LEU A 230 -20.79 -17.62 10.65
CA LEU A 230 -19.82 -16.67 10.10
C LEU A 230 -20.01 -16.50 8.59
N ASP A 231 -20.26 -17.58 7.87
CA ASP A 231 -20.52 -17.52 6.42
C ASP A 231 -21.78 -16.70 6.08
N LYS A 232 -22.88 -16.93 6.82
CA LYS A 232 -24.10 -16.13 6.70
C LYS A 232 -23.84 -14.64 6.97
N GLN A 233 -23.06 -14.32 8.01
CA GLN A 233 -22.71 -12.93 8.32
C GLN A 233 -21.88 -12.29 7.20
N LEU A 234 -20.88 -12.99 6.67
CA LEU A 234 -20.05 -12.50 5.58
C LEU A 234 -20.85 -12.29 4.29
N CYS A 235 -21.75 -13.23 3.95
CA CYS A 235 -22.64 -13.11 2.79
C CYS A 235 -23.62 -11.93 2.94
N LEU A 236 -24.14 -11.69 4.15
CA LEU A 236 -24.98 -10.53 4.44
C LEU A 236 -24.20 -9.23 4.25
N MET A 237 -22.96 -9.16 4.75
CA MET A 237 -22.11 -7.97 4.58
C MET A 237 -21.77 -7.72 3.11
N HIS A 238 -21.42 -8.76 2.35
CA HIS A 238 -21.18 -8.67 0.91
C HIS A 238 -22.39 -8.08 0.17
N SER A 239 -23.60 -8.58 0.50
CA SER A 239 -24.85 -8.12 -0.10
C SER A 239 -25.14 -6.66 0.26
N GLN A 240 -24.93 -6.25 1.51
CA GLN A 240 -25.11 -4.86 1.97
C GLN A 240 -24.10 -3.88 1.36
N ALA A 241 -22.85 -4.32 1.17
CA ALA A 241 -21.82 -3.52 0.51
C ALA A 241 -22.10 -3.37 -0.98
N SER A 242 -22.64 -4.41 -1.63
CA SER A 242 -22.97 -4.42 -3.07
C SER A 242 -24.23 -3.60 -3.41
N SER A 243 -25.20 -3.51 -2.49
CA SER A 243 -26.50 -2.87 -2.76
C SER A 243 -26.47 -1.34 -2.75
N GLY A 244 -25.32 -0.70 -2.49
CA GLY A 244 -25.21 0.76 -2.36
C GLY A 244 -25.95 1.36 -1.16
N GLU A 245 -26.65 0.56 -0.35
CA GLU A 245 -27.35 1.01 0.86
C GLU A 245 -26.40 1.69 1.86
N PHE A 246 -25.13 1.27 1.89
CA PHE A 246 -24.12 1.88 2.73
C PHE A 246 -23.71 3.28 2.26
N GLN A 247 -23.59 3.53 0.96
CA GLN A 247 -23.34 4.89 0.43
C GLN A 247 -24.52 5.82 0.76
N ILE A 248 -25.77 5.35 0.67
CA ILE A 248 -26.97 6.11 1.03
C ILE A 248 -27.01 6.40 2.55
N ARG A 249 -26.66 5.43 3.41
CA ARG A 249 -26.59 5.63 4.87
C ARG A 249 -25.44 6.55 5.28
N LEU A 250 -24.27 6.45 4.65
CA LEU A 250 -23.14 7.36 4.90
C LEU A 250 -23.48 8.79 4.46
N GLN A 251 -24.04 8.97 3.26
CA GLN A 251 -24.43 10.28 2.74
C GLN A 251 -25.55 10.94 3.57
N ARG A 252 -26.49 10.15 4.13
CA ARG A 252 -27.48 10.63 5.11
C ARG A 252 -26.84 11.02 6.45
N ARG A 253 -25.86 10.27 6.95
CA ARG A 253 -25.11 10.60 8.19
C ARG A 253 -24.22 11.83 8.03
N THR A 254 -23.63 12.06 6.85
CA THR A 254 -22.81 13.24 6.56
C THR A 254 -23.62 14.45 6.07
N GLY A 255 -24.96 14.37 6.08
CA GLY A 255 -25.86 15.47 5.69
C GLY A 255 -25.85 15.84 4.21
N ARG A 256 -25.31 14.99 3.33
CA ARG A 256 -25.19 15.24 1.88
C ARG A 256 -26.47 14.92 1.09
N ILE A 257 -27.40 14.17 1.67
CA ILE A 257 -28.74 13.96 1.10
C ILE A 257 -29.77 14.46 2.12
N ARG A 258 -30.53 15.48 1.75
CA ARG A 258 -31.80 15.83 2.42
C ARG A 258 -32.94 15.21 1.61
N ASN A 259 -33.91 14.63 2.31
CA ASN A 259 -35.13 14.07 1.73
C ASN A 259 -35.85 15.08 0.84
#